data_AF-A0A8C6YTT8-F1
#
_entry.id   AF-A0A8C6YTT8-F1
#
_cell.length_a   1.000
_cell.length_b   1.000
_cell.length_c   1.000
_cell.angle_alpha   90.00
_cell.angle_beta   90.00
_cell.angle_gamma   90.00
#
_symmetry.space_group_name_H-M   'P 1'
#
loop_
_entity.id
_entity.type
_entity.pdbx_description
1 polymer ?
#
loop_
_entity_poly.entity_id
_entity_poly.type
_entity_poly.pdbx_seq_one_letter_code
_entity_poly.pdbx_strand_id
1 'polypeptide(L)'
;RGGAMAGGAPLPALLLAPRPPGLCVAFNVDVSSPRLLRGPPEAQFGYKVLQRRKPKPGWELLVGAPWDGPDGDRRGAVYKCPVGPPNSTCTQVDLGEAPGGNMHLGMTLLHGPGGGFVACAPLWSQECGTSVFSSGICTRMDSELRPVETLANCRRGGADAVCLRARLCFRAGTRARGPRDGDIGESRRLRHCGVPGASPSTPGCP
;
A
#
# COMPACT_ATOMS: atom_id res chain seq x y z
N ARG A 1 -64.62 67.79 -5.10
CA ARG A 1 -63.40 68.53 -5.53
C ARG A 1 -62.24 67.53 -5.42
N GLY A 2 -61.88 66.80 -6.47
CA GLY A 2 -60.93 67.21 -7.53
C GLY A 2 -59.52 66.74 -7.10
N GLY A 3 -58.95 65.65 -7.66
CA GLY A 3 -57.87 65.62 -8.67
C GLY A 3 -56.47 65.82 -8.02
N ALA A 4 -55.34 65.24 -8.41
CA ALA A 4 -54.91 64.24 -9.40
C ALA A 4 -53.46 63.79 -9.05
N MET A 5 -53.10 62.57 -9.49
CA MET A 5 -51.79 62.01 -9.91
C MET A 5 -50.43 62.63 -9.48
N ALA A 6 -49.55 61.77 -8.95
CA ALA A 6 -48.14 61.51 -9.37
C ALA A 6 -47.56 60.47 -8.37
N GLY A 7 -47.02 59.30 -8.75
CA GLY A 7 -45.94 59.05 -9.69
C GLY A 7 -44.66 58.73 -8.89
N GLY A 8 -44.37 57.45 -8.64
CA GLY A 8 -43.15 57.00 -7.94
C GLY A 8 -42.90 55.50 -8.11
N ALA A 9 -41.78 55.17 -8.74
CA ALA A 9 -41.44 53.87 -9.35
C ALA A 9 -41.37 52.67 -8.37
N PRO A 10 -41.67 51.43 -8.82
CA PRO A 10 -41.42 50.25 -8.02
C PRO A 10 -39.91 49.94 -7.98
N LEU A 11 -39.42 49.64 -6.77
CA LEU A 11 -38.09 49.09 -6.51
C LEU A 11 -37.82 47.87 -7.41
N PRO A 12 -36.58 47.67 -7.92
CA PRO A 12 -36.28 46.49 -8.71
C PRO A 12 -36.43 45.28 -7.79
N ALA A 13 -37.45 44.46 -8.06
CA ALA A 13 -37.55 43.13 -7.50
C ALA A 13 -36.24 42.41 -7.83
N LEU A 14 -35.43 42.14 -6.81
CA LEU A 14 -34.32 41.21 -6.93
C LEU A 14 -34.94 39.89 -7.39
N LEU A 15 -34.83 39.61 -8.68
CA LEU A 15 -35.19 38.33 -9.25
C LEU A 15 -34.33 37.30 -8.51
N LEU A 16 -34.96 36.54 -7.61
CA LEU A 16 -34.46 35.26 -7.12
C LEU A 16 -34.26 34.40 -8.36
N ALA A 17 -33.06 34.46 -8.95
CA ALA A 17 -32.69 33.59 -10.04
C ALA A 17 -32.89 32.15 -9.54
N PRO A 18 -33.73 31.34 -10.19
CA PRO A 18 -33.85 29.94 -9.84
C PRO A 18 -32.47 29.32 -9.97
N ARG A 19 -31.99 28.72 -8.88
CA ARG A 19 -30.74 27.95 -8.85
C ARG A 19 -30.82 26.94 -10.01
N PRO A 20 -29.86 26.93 -10.96
CA PRO A 20 -29.96 26.06 -12.12
C PRO A 20 -30.11 24.60 -11.65
N PRO A 21 -31.12 23.85 -12.12
CA PRO A 21 -31.26 22.43 -11.83
C PRO A 21 -30.19 21.68 -12.62
N GLY A 22 -28.99 21.61 -12.06
CA GLY A 22 -27.81 21.29 -12.89
C GLY A 22 -26.59 20.77 -12.16
N LEU A 23 -26.72 20.31 -10.91
CA LEU A 23 -25.68 19.47 -10.32
C LEU A 23 -26.26 18.08 -10.11
N CYS A 24 -26.32 17.31 -11.19
CA CYS A 24 -26.39 15.86 -11.12
C CYS A 24 -25.13 15.35 -10.43
N VAL A 25 -25.13 15.35 -9.10
CA VAL A 25 -24.18 14.58 -8.32
C VAL A 25 -24.64 13.12 -8.37
N ALA A 26 -24.41 12.49 -9.52
CA ALA A 26 -24.54 11.04 -9.63
C ALA A 26 -23.34 10.40 -8.91
N PHE A 27 -23.43 10.31 -7.58
CA PHE A 27 -22.54 9.46 -6.81
C PHE A 27 -23.39 8.35 -6.18
N ASN A 28 -23.15 7.11 -6.59
CA ASN A 28 -23.82 5.91 -6.08
C ASN A 28 -23.17 5.39 -4.78
N VAL A 29 -22.48 6.26 -4.06
CA VAL A 29 -21.80 5.95 -2.80
C VAL A 29 -22.53 6.68 -1.68
N ASP A 30 -23.15 5.94 -0.76
CA ASP A 30 -23.78 6.55 0.39
C ASP A 30 -22.72 7.14 1.34
N VAL A 31 -22.68 8.47 1.42
CA VAL A 31 -21.82 9.23 2.33
C VAL A 31 -22.52 9.60 3.64
N SER A 32 -23.84 9.38 3.75
CA SER A 32 -24.63 9.74 4.92
C SER A 32 -24.51 8.73 6.05
N SER A 33 -24.34 7.45 5.70
CA SER A 33 -24.23 6.34 6.66
C SER A 33 -22.95 5.53 6.46
N PRO A 34 -21.75 6.15 6.51
CA PRO A 34 -20.51 5.43 6.33
C PRO A 34 -20.24 4.51 7.53
N ARG A 35 -19.64 3.36 7.25
CA ARG A 35 -19.20 2.43 8.29
C ARG A 35 -17.73 2.69 8.63
N LEU A 36 -17.49 3.13 9.86
CA LEU A 36 -16.16 3.41 10.37
C LEU A 36 -15.56 2.17 11.02
N LEU A 37 -14.49 1.64 10.43
CA LEU A 37 -13.67 0.59 11.03
C LEU A 37 -12.46 1.25 11.67
N ARG A 38 -12.28 1.03 12.97
CA ARG A 38 -11.17 1.60 13.75
C ARG A 38 -10.15 0.52 14.08
N GLY A 39 -8.88 0.90 14.04
CA GLY A 39 -7.75 0.09 14.49
C GLY A 39 -6.75 0.96 15.27
N PRO A 40 -5.57 0.41 15.60
CA PRO A 40 -4.58 1.15 16.40
C PRO A 40 -4.07 2.38 15.64
N PRO A 41 -4.13 3.60 16.24
CA PRO A 41 -3.80 4.84 15.53
C PRO A 41 -2.32 4.93 15.15
N GLU A 42 -1.43 4.46 16.03
CA GLU A 42 0.03 4.52 15.81
C GLU A 42 0.52 3.46 14.81
N ALA A 43 -0.30 2.47 14.48
CA ALA A 43 0.07 1.36 13.61
C ALA A 43 -0.11 1.65 12.11
N GLN A 44 -0.55 2.87 11.75
CA GLN A 44 -0.98 3.23 10.40
C GLN A 44 -2.04 2.27 9.84
N PHE A 45 -2.99 1.89 10.70
CA PHE A 45 -4.11 1.06 10.31
C PHE A 45 -4.90 1.70 9.15
N GLY A 46 -5.05 0.97 8.05
CA GLY A 46 -5.70 1.48 6.83
C GLY A 46 -4.73 1.76 5.68
N TYR A 47 -3.42 1.55 5.86
CA TYR A 47 -2.40 1.80 4.85
C TYR A 47 -2.66 1.06 3.51
N LYS A 48 -3.17 -0.17 3.60
CA LYS A 48 -3.74 -0.91 2.46
C LYS A 48 -5.02 -1.59 2.91
N VAL A 49 -5.99 -1.68 1.99
CA VAL A 49 -7.25 -2.38 2.22
C VAL A 49 -7.50 -3.33 1.06
N LEU A 50 -7.87 -4.57 1.37
CA LEU A 50 -8.24 -5.59 0.38
C LEU A 50 -9.62 -6.14 0.75
N GLN A 51 -10.57 -6.07 -0.18
CA GLN A 51 -11.87 -6.69 0.01
C GLN A 51 -11.84 -8.16 -0.42
N ARG A 52 -12.39 -9.06 0.39
CA ARG A 52 -12.52 -10.47 0.03
C ARG A 52 -13.85 -11.06 0.47
N ARG A 53 -14.28 -12.08 -0.27
CA ARG A 53 -15.41 -12.92 0.10
C ARG A 53 -14.91 -14.04 1.02
N LYS A 54 -15.64 -14.32 2.10
CA LYS A 54 -15.32 -15.42 3.01
C LYS A 54 -15.74 -16.77 2.40
N PRO A 55 -15.18 -17.90 2.86
CA PRO A 55 -15.67 -19.25 2.52
C PRO A 55 -17.13 -19.46 2.92
N LYS A 56 -17.52 -18.92 4.08
CA LYS A 56 -18.92 -18.79 4.52
C LYS A 56 -19.56 -17.55 3.90
N PRO A 57 -20.89 -17.49 3.71
CA PRO A 57 -21.54 -16.30 3.16
C PRO A 57 -21.13 -15.03 3.92
N GLY A 58 -20.78 -13.99 3.15
CA GLY A 58 -20.41 -12.68 3.67
C GLY A 58 -19.07 -12.16 3.14
N TRP A 59 -18.83 -10.88 3.43
CA TRP A 59 -17.65 -10.15 3.02
C TRP A 59 -16.79 -9.79 4.23
N GLU A 60 -15.50 -9.60 3.99
CA GLU A 60 -14.51 -9.20 4.98
C GLU A 60 -13.49 -8.27 4.32
N LEU A 61 -13.03 -7.27 5.08
CA LEU A 61 -11.92 -6.41 4.68
C LEU A 61 -10.66 -6.88 5.38
N LEU A 62 -9.58 -7.01 4.63
CA LEU A 62 -8.23 -7.09 5.18
C LEU A 62 -7.62 -5.70 5.17
N VAL A 63 -6.96 -5.33 6.26
CA VAL A 63 -6.42 -3.99 6.47
C VAL A 63 -4.97 -4.10 6.93
N GLY A 64 -4.05 -3.52 6.17
CA GLY A 64 -2.64 -3.43 6.53
C GLY A 64 -2.38 -2.32 7.55
N ALA A 65 -1.48 -2.60 8.48
CA ALA A 65 -1.02 -1.70 9.53
C ALA A 65 0.52 -1.86 9.68
N PRO A 66 1.30 -1.29 8.75
CA PRO A 66 2.74 -1.55 8.65
C PRO A 66 3.57 -1.00 9.82
N TRP A 67 3.01 -0.12 10.64
CA TRP A 67 3.67 0.44 11.81
C TRP A 67 3.36 -0.30 13.12
N ASP A 68 2.54 -1.35 13.04
CA ASP A 68 2.23 -2.18 14.20
C ASP A 68 3.49 -2.87 14.76
N GLY A 69 3.55 -2.98 16.09
CA GLY A 69 4.73 -3.49 16.81
C GLY A 69 5.51 -2.39 17.56
N PRO A 70 6.45 -2.80 18.42
CA PRO A 70 7.23 -1.87 19.23
C PRO A 70 8.25 -1.10 18.39
N ASP A 71 8.70 0.05 18.91
CA ASP A 71 9.78 0.81 18.28
C ASP A 71 11.05 -0.02 18.14
N GLY A 72 11.62 -0.03 16.94
CA GLY A 72 12.81 -0.84 16.61
C GLY A 72 12.51 -2.27 16.15
N ASP A 73 11.30 -2.78 16.37
CA ASP A 73 10.82 -4.07 15.83
C ASP A 73 9.39 -3.92 15.26
N ARG A 74 9.19 -2.91 14.41
CA ARG A 74 7.93 -2.67 13.68
C ARG A 74 7.76 -3.70 12.58
N ARG A 75 7.28 -4.86 13.00
CA ARG A 75 6.96 -5.96 12.09
C ARG A 75 5.79 -5.62 11.20
N GLY A 76 4.86 -4.79 11.66
CA GLY A 76 3.60 -4.55 10.99
C GLY A 76 2.63 -5.72 11.11
N ALA A 77 1.37 -5.46 10.76
CA ALA A 77 0.30 -6.41 10.92
C ALA A 77 -0.72 -6.33 9.77
N VAL A 78 -1.51 -7.38 9.63
CA VAL A 78 -2.73 -7.38 8.82
C VAL A 78 -3.90 -7.68 9.74
N TYR A 79 -4.95 -6.89 9.65
CA TYR A 79 -6.19 -7.07 10.40
C TYR A 79 -7.29 -7.56 9.48
N LYS A 80 -8.22 -8.33 10.03
CA LYS A 80 -9.46 -8.75 9.39
C LYS A 80 -10.64 -8.04 10.05
N CYS A 81 -11.50 -7.44 9.23
CA CYS A 81 -12.62 -6.63 9.65
C CYS A 81 -13.92 -7.16 9.00
N PRO A 82 -14.87 -7.69 9.79
CA PRO A 82 -16.11 -8.22 9.25
C PRO A 82 -16.93 -7.12 8.56
N VAL A 83 -17.53 -7.42 7.40
CA VAL A 83 -18.52 -6.54 6.76
C VAL A 83 -19.92 -7.05 7.12
N GLY A 84 -20.71 -6.24 7.82
CA GLY A 84 -22.08 -6.56 8.23
C GLY A 84 -22.49 -5.93 9.56
N PRO A 85 -22.29 -6.59 10.72
CA PRO A 85 -22.80 -6.11 12.00
C PRO A 85 -22.27 -4.73 12.40
N PRO A 86 -23.09 -3.81 12.94
CA PRO A 86 -22.70 -2.41 13.19
C PRO A 86 -21.57 -2.23 14.21
N ASN A 87 -21.24 -3.24 15.02
CA ASN A 87 -20.20 -3.19 16.06
C ASN A 87 -19.09 -4.24 15.88
N SER A 88 -18.80 -4.67 14.66
CA SER A 88 -17.71 -5.65 14.46
C SER A 88 -16.35 -5.01 14.71
N THR A 89 -15.55 -5.61 15.59
CA THR A 89 -14.16 -5.21 15.80
C THR A 89 -13.25 -5.85 14.75
N CYS A 90 -12.21 -5.13 14.37
CA CYS A 90 -11.12 -5.68 13.57
C CYS A 90 -10.20 -6.49 14.46
N THR A 91 -9.75 -7.65 13.99
CA THR A 91 -8.85 -8.54 14.74
C THR A 91 -7.60 -8.80 13.91
N GLN A 92 -6.45 -8.90 14.57
CA GLN A 92 -5.20 -9.18 13.88
C GLN A 92 -5.23 -10.59 13.29
N VAL A 93 -4.71 -10.74 12.08
CA VAL A 93 -4.51 -12.04 11.43
C VAL A 93 -3.20 -12.61 11.92
N ASP A 94 -3.23 -13.87 12.34
CA ASP A 94 -2.01 -14.62 12.65
C ASP A 94 -1.33 -15.04 11.34
N LEU A 95 -0.16 -14.48 11.07
CA LEU A 95 0.62 -14.75 9.87
C LEU A 95 1.74 -15.76 10.13
N GLY A 96 1.73 -16.39 11.31
CA GLY A 96 2.75 -17.32 11.78
C GLY A 96 4.00 -16.60 12.29
N GLU A 97 5.06 -17.38 12.48
CA GLU A 97 6.35 -16.86 12.93
C GLU A 97 7.02 -16.05 11.80
N ALA A 98 6.84 -14.74 11.86
CA ALA A 98 7.51 -13.82 10.97
C ALA A 98 8.96 -13.59 11.43
N PRO A 99 9.92 -13.50 10.48
CA PRO A 99 11.28 -13.09 10.84
C PRO A 99 11.22 -11.70 11.48
N GLY A 100 11.98 -11.51 12.57
CA GLY A 100 12.01 -10.25 13.31
C GLY A 100 12.62 -9.09 12.52
N GLY A 101 12.49 -7.89 13.08
CA GLY A 101 13.00 -6.64 12.53
C GLY A 101 11.91 -5.75 11.95
N ASN A 102 12.32 -4.55 11.55
CA ASN A 102 11.44 -3.54 10.93
C ASN A 102 11.07 -3.93 9.50
N MET A 103 10.14 -4.87 9.35
CA MET A 103 9.75 -5.40 8.04
C MET A 103 8.55 -4.69 7.39
N HIS A 104 7.69 -4.06 8.21
CA HIS A 104 6.52 -3.30 7.76
C HIS A 104 5.51 -4.13 6.93
N LEU A 105 5.10 -5.27 7.47
CA LEU A 105 4.11 -6.16 6.90
C LEU A 105 2.74 -5.47 6.77
N GLY A 106 2.04 -5.78 5.67
CA GLY A 106 0.77 -5.13 5.36
C GLY A 106 0.92 -3.85 4.53
N MET A 107 2.14 -3.47 4.14
CA MET A 107 2.35 -2.42 3.13
C MET A 107 1.85 -2.80 1.74
N THR A 108 1.79 -4.11 1.44
CA THR A 108 1.23 -4.67 0.21
C THR A 108 0.31 -5.82 0.57
N LEU A 109 -0.91 -5.79 0.03
CA LEU A 109 -1.91 -6.84 0.11
C LEU A 109 -2.43 -7.12 -1.30
N LEU A 110 -2.44 -8.38 -1.71
CA LEU A 110 -2.86 -8.82 -3.05
C LEU A 110 -3.81 -10.01 -2.93
N HIS A 111 -4.77 -10.13 -3.85
CA HIS A 111 -5.58 -11.34 -3.95
C HIS A 111 -4.70 -12.55 -4.27
N GLY A 112 -4.99 -13.66 -3.61
CA GLY A 112 -4.30 -14.93 -3.79
C GLY A 112 -5.20 -15.97 -4.48
N PRO A 113 -4.62 -17.09 -4.93
CA PRO A 113 -5.39 -18.21 -5.46
C PRO A 113 -6.32 -18.80 -4.39
N GLY A 114 -7.37 -19.51 -4.81
CA GLY A 114 -8.27 -20.23 -3.90
C GLY A 114 -9.05 -19.33 -2.93
N GLY A 115 -9.14 -18.02 -3.20
CA GLY A 115 -9.79 -17.07 -2.28
C GLY A 115 -8.90 -16.62 -1.12
N GLY A 116 -7.63 -17.00 -1.12
CA GLY A 116 -6.61 -16.52 -0.18
C GLY A 116 -6.09 -15.12 -0.53
N PHE A 117 -4.96 -14.75 0.07
CA PHE A 117 -4.29 -13.47 -0.19
C PHE A 117 -2.79 -13.58 0.03
N VAL A 118 -2.03 -12.60 -0.47
CA VAL A 118 -0.61 -12.45 -0.21
C VAL A 118 -0.39 -11.13 0.52
N ALA A 119 0.33 -11.18 1.65
CA ALA A 119 0.79 -10.01 2.38
C ALA A 119 2.30 -9.90 2.28
N CYS A 120 2.81 -8.70 1.99
CA CYS A 120 4.25 -8.46 1.92
C CYS A 120 4.73 -7.38 2.88
N ALA A 121 5.98 -7.53 3.29
CA ALA A 121 6.75 -6.67 4.17
C ALA A 121 8.03 -6.24 3.40
N PRO A 122 7.97 -5.17 2.60
CA PRO A 122 9.03 -4.82 1.65
C PRO A 122 10.31 -4.27 2.32
N LEU A 123 10.24 -3.86 3.60
CA LEU A 123 11.42 -3.41 4.34
C LEU A 123 12.13 -4.54 5.07
N TRP A 124 11.63 -5.77 4.98
CA TRP A 124 12.36 -6.91 5.51
C TRP A 124 13.73 -7.01 4.86
N SER A 125 14.74 -7.15 5.71
CA SER A 125 16.13 -7.19 5.31
C SER A 125 16.88 -8.28 6.04
N GLN A 126 17.85 -8.86 5.35
CA GLN A 126 18.76 -9.85 5.90
C GLN A 126 20.19 -9.32 5.85
N GLU A 127 20.97 -9.66 6.86
CA GLU A 127 22.39 -9.38 6.89
C GLU A 127 23.15 -10.45 6.12
N CYS A 128 24.15 -10.02 5.36
CA CYS A 128 25.11 -10.87 4.71
C CYS A 128 26.52 -10.30 4.86
N GLY A 129 27.31 -10.88 5.78
CA GLY A 129 28.61 -10.34 6.15
C GLY A 129 28.44 -8.92 6.69
N THR A 130 29.13 -7.95 6.08
CA THR A 130 29.02 -6.53 6.46
C THR A 130 27.98 -5.75 5.65
N SER A 131 27.12 -6.42 4.89
CA SER A 131 26.13 -5.80 4.01
C SER A 131 24.71 -6.18 4.41
N VAL A 132 23.76 -5.26 4.22
CA VAL A 132 22.33 -5.50 4.44
C VAL A 132 21.64 -5.62 3.07
N PHE A 133 20.80 -6.63 2.91
CA PHE A 133 20.02 -6.86 1.70
C PHE A 133 18.52 -6.83 2.01
N SER A 134 17.85 -5.79 1.55
CA SER A 134 16.40 -5.60 1.70
C SER A 134 15.67 -6.17 0.49
N SER A 135 15.41 -7.49 0.48
CA SER A 135 14.61 -8.12 -0.57
C SER A 135 13.11 -7.98 -0.36
N GLY A 136 12.70 -7.62 0.86
CA GLY A 136 11.35 -7.86 1.33
C GLY A 136 11.05 -9.35 1.54
N ILE A 137 9.91 -9.61 2.16
CA ILE A 137 9.36 -10.95 2.33
C ILE A 137 7.85 -10.90 2.14
N CYS A 138 7.27 -11.99 1.65
CA CYS A 138 5.82 -12.12 1.55
C CYS A 138 5.34 -13.43 2.18
N THR A 139 4.10 -13.45 2.64
CA THR A 139 3.42 -14.65 3.13
C THR A 139 2.15 -14.84 2.33
N ARG A 140 2.00 -16.02 1.73
CA ARG A 140 0.76 -16.45 1.09
C ARG A 140 -0.14 -17.10 2.14
N MET A 141 -1.40 -16.71 2.13
CA MET A 141 -2.44 -17.12 3.07
C MET A 141 -3.55 -17.84 2.31
N ASP A 142 -4.13 -18.87 2.93
CA ASP A 142 -5.28 -19.58 2.38
C ASP A 142 -6.60 -18.83 2.62
N SER A 143 -7.71 -19.45 2.23
CA SER A 143 -9.04 -18.87 2.40
C SER A 143 -9.49 -18.77 3.86
N GLU A 144 -8.92 -19.58 4.75
CA GLU A 144 -9.19 -19.62 6.19
C GLU A 144 -8.24 -18.71 6.99
N LEU A 145 -7.42 -17.91 6.30
CA LEU A 145 -6.41 -17.03 6.89
C LEU A 145 -5.31 -17.79 7.64
N ARG A 146 -4.89 -18.94 7.11
CA ARG A 146 -3.71 -19.67 7.58
C ARG A 146 -2.53 -19.47 6.62
N PRO A 147 -1.30 -19.34 7.14
CA PRO A 147 -0.11 -19.25 6.31
C PRO A 147 0.10 -20.55 5.54
N VAL A 148 0.26 -20.44 4.21
CA VAL A 148 0.53 -21.56 3.30
C VAL A 148 2.02 -21.65 3.01
N GLU A 149 2.64 -20.52 2.68
CA GLU A 149 4.07 -20.45 2.37
C GLU A 149 4.61 -19.03 2.59
N THR A 150 5.89 -18.97 2.95
CA THR A 150 6.67 -17.73 2.96
C THR A 150 7.45 -17.63 1.66
N LEU A 151 7.17 -16.58 0.90
CA LEU A 151 7.81 -16.23 -0.35
C LEU A 151 8.96 -15.27 -0.06
N ALA A 152 10.19 -15.76 -0.20
CA ALA A 152 11.40 -14.97 -0.10
C ALA A 152 12.27 -15.25 -1.33
N ASN A 153 12.65 -14.20 -2.04
CA ASN A 153 13.38 -14.28 -3.31
C ASN A 153 14.79 -14.85 -3.12
N CYS A 154 15.32 -14.78 -1.90
CA CYS A 154 16.68 -15.18 -1.55
C CYS A 154 16.70 -16.00 -0.25
N ARG A 155 16.21 -17.24 -0.29
CA ARG A 155 16.52 -18.20 0.78
C ARG A 155 17.96 -18.67 0.60
N ARG A 156 18.86 -18.26 1.51
CA ARG A 156 20.22 -18.81 1.59
C ARG A 156 20.12 -20.23 2.14
N GLY A 157 20.23 -21.23 1.27
CA GLY A 157 20.24 -22.65 1.65
C GLY A 157 21.18 -23.43 0.75
N GLY A 158 22.49 -23.33 1.03
CA GLY A 158 23.55 -24.04 0.30
C GLY A 158 24.91 -23.39 0.53
N ALA A 159 25.97 -24.20 0.57
CA ALA A 159 27.35 -23.73 0.74
C ALA A 159 27.86 -22.86 -0.44
N ASP A 160 27.13 -22.84 -1.55
CA ASP A 160 27.53 -22.19 -2.81
C ASP A 160 26.93 -20.78 -3.01
N ALA A 161 26.25 -20.22 -2.00
CA ALA A 161 25.63 -18.89 -2.10
C ALA A 161 26.62 -17.76 -1.73
N VAL A 162 27.12 -17.03 -2.73
CA VAL A 162 28.05 -15.89 -2.56
C VAL A 162 27.32 -14.55 -2.59
N CYS A 163 27.60 -13.68 -1.60
CA CYS A 163 27.11 -12.30 -1.63
C CYS A 163 28.04 -11.41 -2.45
N LEU A 164 27.52 -10.89 -3.56
CA LEU A 164 28.25 -9.96 -4.42
C LEU A 164 27.87 -8.52 -4.06
N ARG A 165 28.86 -7.71 -3.67
CA ARG A 165 28.67 -6.27 -3.47
C ARG A 165 28.89 -5.55 -4.79
N ALA A 166 27.81 -5.18 -5.48
CA ALA A 166 27.89 -4.33 -6.66
C ALA A 166 27.74 -2.85 -6.29
N ARG A 167 28.56 -1.97 -6.88
CA ARG A 167 28.34 -0.52 -6.87
C ARG A 167 27.60 -0.15 -8.15
N LEU A 168 26.32 0.19 -8.05
CA LEU A 168 25.51 0.66 -9.18
C LEU A 168 25.61 2.19 -9.26
N CYS A 169 26.08 2.69 -10.40
CA CYS A 169 26.09 4.13 -10.69
C CYS A 169 24.92 4.46 -11.62
N PHE A 170 23.95 5.23 -11.11
CA PHE A 170 22.87 5.75 -11.94
C PHE A 170 23.25 7.13 -12.46
N ARG A 171 23.13 7.32 -13.77
CA ARG A 171 23.19 8.66 -14.38
C ARG A 171 21.76 9.11 -14.64
N ALA A 172 21.23 9.94 -13.75
CA ALA A 172 19.96 10.62 -13.99
C ALA A 172 20.13 11.57 -15.18
N GLY A 173 19.27 11.43 -16.19
CA GLY A 173 19.21 12.33 -17.33
C GLY A 173 17.77 12.81 -17.49
N THR A 174 17.57 14.12 -17.49
CA THR A 174 16.28 14.72 -17.85
C THR A 174 16.27 14.96 -19.35
N ARG A 175 15.37 14.31 -20.09
CA ARG A 175 15.01 14.75 -21.44
C ARG A 175 13.60 15.32 -21.38
N ALA A 176 13.35 16.42 -22.10
CA ALA A 176 12.00 16.93 -22.28
C ALA A 176 11.17 15.89 -23.05
N ARG A 177 9.93 15.65 -22.61
CA ARG A 177 9.01 14.70 -23.23
C ARG A 177 8.81 15.03 -24.71
N GLY A 178 9.15 14.11 -25.59
CA GLY A 178 8.88 14.22 -27.02
C GLY A 178 7.48 13.70 -27.37
N PRO A 179 6.91 14.07 -28.53
CA PRO A 179 5.59 13.57 -29.00
C PRO A 179 5.49 12.05 -29.22
N ARG A 180 6.58 11.29 -28.99
CA ARG A 180 6.67 9.84 -29.17
C ARG A 180 6.97 9.07 -27.87
N ASP A 181 7.02 9.75 -26.72
CA ASP A 181 7.30 9.09 -25.45
C ASP A 181 6.02 8.40 -24.93
N GLY A 182 5.90 7.10 -25.23
CA GLY A 182 5.05 6.18 -24.48
C GLY A 182 5.71 5.76 -23.16
N ASP A 183 4.94 5.11 -22.29
CA ASP A 183 5.26 4.76 -20.90
C ASP A 183 6.69 4.30 -20.65
N ILE A 184 7.18 4.62 -19.43
CA ILE A 184 8.52 4.35 -18.89
C ILE A 184 8.95 2.91 -19.22
N GLY A 185 9.68 2.76 -20.31
CA GLY A 185 10.42 1.56 -20.63
C GLY A 185 11.73 1.58 -19.87
N GLU A 186 11.91 0.61 -18.97
CA GLU A 186 13.17 0.35 -18.29
C GLU A 186 14.27 0.04 -19.33
N SER A 187 15.04 1.06 -19.74
CA SER A 187 16.21 0.84 -20.59
C SER A 187 17.34 0.27 -19.72
N ARG A 188 17.31 -1.05 -19.50
CA ARG A 188 18.45 -1.78 -18.93
C ARG A 188 19.60 -1.82 -19.94
N ARG A 189 20.46 -0.79 -19.91
CA ARG A 189 21.89 -1.00 -20.19
C ARG A 189 22.63 -0.95 -18.87
N LEU A 190 22.72 -2.09 -18.20
CA LEU A 190 23.72 -2.33 -17.15
C LEU A 190 25.10 -2.19 -17.81
N ARG A 191 25.77 -1.07 -17.58
CA ARG A 191 27.19 -0.94 -17.91
C ARG A 191 28.01 -1.28 -16.68
N HIS A 192 28.86 -2.29 -16.81
CA HIS A 192 29.85 -2.63 -15.82
C HIS A 192 30.92 -1.52 -15.81
N CYS A 193 30.98 -0.73 -14.75
CA CYS A 193 32.08 0.21 -14.55
C CYS A 193 33.23 -0.55 -13.89
N GLY A 194 34.13 -1.09 -14.70
CA GLY A 194 35.41 -1.61 -14.19
C GLY A 194 36.18 -0.45 -13.54
N VAL A 195 36.49 -0.58 -12.26
CA VAL A 195 37.51 0.24 -11.61
C VAL A 195 38.85 -0.44 -11.91
N PRO A 196 39.82 0.23 -12.57
CA PRO A 196 41.16 -0.34 -12.68
C PRO A 196 41.77 -0.39 -11.27
N GLY A 197 42.11 -1.59 -10.78
CA GLY A 197 43.01 -1.76 -9.62
C GLY A 197 42.44 -2.34 -8.32
N ALA A 198 41.24 -2.94 -8.28
CA ALA A 198 40.77 -3.63 -7.08
C ALA A 198 41.07 -5.14 -7.14
N SER A 199 42.17 -5.57 -6.51
CA SER A 199 42.46 -6.99 -6.26
C SER A 199 41.39 -7.62 -5.34
N PRO A 200 40.95 -8.86 -5.57
CA PRO A 200 40.02 -9.55 -4.69
C PRO A 200 40.78 -10.01 -3.44
N SER A 201 40.69 -9.25 -2.35
CA SER A 201 41.00 -9.78 -1.02
C SER A 201 39.76 -10.50 -0.50
N THR A 202 39.83 -11.82 -0.47
CA THR A 202 38.88 -12.72 0.21
C THR A 202 39.31 -12.87 1.67
N PRO A 203 38.52 -12.41 2.66
CA PRO A 203 38.48 -13.05 3.96
C PRO A 203 37.33 -14.07 3.93
N GLY A 204 37.67 -15.35 4.06
CA GLY A 204 36.67 -16.37 4.41
C GLY A 204 36.02 -16.01 5.75
N CYS A 205 34.72 -16.27 5.87
CA CYS A 205 34.03 -16.18 7.17
C CYS A 205 34.25 -17.50 7.94
N PRO A 206 34.45 -17.45 9.27
CA PRO A 206 34.58 -18.62 10.14
C PRO A 206 33.27 -19.42 10.27
#